data_AF-A0A7L3BQJ9-F1
#
_entry.id   AF-A0A7L3BQJ9-F1
#
_cell.length_a   1.000
_cell.length_b   1.000
_cell.length_c   1.000
_cell.angle_alpha   90.00
_cell.angle_beta   90.00
_cell.angle_gamma   90.00
#
_symmetry.space_group_name_H-M   'P 1'
#
loop_
_entity.id
_entity.type
_entity.pdbx_description
1 polymer ?
#
loop_
_entity_poly.entity_id
_entity_poly.type
_entity_poly.pdbx_seq_one_letter_code
_entity_poly.pdbx_strand_id
1 'polypeptide(L)'
;MRRIMFTYFTSDPSSRALCSPMLLSTFSHFSLFHMAANMYVLWSFSSSIVSLLGCEQFIAVYLSAGVISTFVSYVAKMATGRFEPSLGASGAIMTVLAAVCTKMPEAKLAIIFLPMFTFTAGNALKAIIAFDTAGLALGWRLFDHAAHLGGALFGMWYVTYGHELIWKNREPLVKAWHEMRTKNTGKGGGGRSN
;
A
#
# COMPACT_ATOMS: atom_id res chain seq x y z
N MET A 1 -3.62 -19.31 -18.22
CA MET A 1 -4.07 -18.29 -17.25
C MET A 1 -3.51 -18.51 -15.84
N ARG A 2 -3.70 -19.69 -15.22
CA ARG A 2 -3.19 -20.00 -13.86
C ARG A 2 -1.70 -19.67 -13.64
N ARG A 3 -0.80 -20.09 -14.53
CA ARG A 3 0.64 -19.83 -14.41
C ARG A 3 0.99 -18.34 -14.39
N ILE A 4 0.31 -17.52 -15.18
CA ILE A 4 0.54 -16.06 -15.23
C ILE A 4 0.13 -15.43 -13.89
N MET A 5 -1.04 -15.80 -13.36
CA MET A 5 -1.53 -15.31 -12.08
C MET A 5 -0.56 -15.62 -10.94
N PHE A 6 -0.12 -16.88 -10.81
CA PHE A 6 0.82 -17.27 -9.75
C PHE A 6 2.20 -16.63 -9.91
N THR A 7 2.66 -16.38 -11.14
CA THR A 7 3.98 -15.76 -11.37
C THR A 7 3.98 -14.25 -11.12
N TYR A 8 2.94 -13.54 -11.58
CA TYR A 8 2.95 -12.08 -11.65
C TYR A 8 2.01 -11.42 -10.65
N PHE A 9 0.96 -12.10 -10.19
CA PHE A 9 -0.07 -11.57 -9.29
C PHE A 9 -0.06 -12.28 -7.92
N THR A 10 1.02 -12.94 -7.56
CA THR A 10 1.16 -13.58 -6.26
C THR A 10 2.58 -13.33 -5.77
N SER A 11 2.69 -12.83 -4.55
CA SER A 11 3.96 -12.57 -3.91
C SER A 11 4.50 -13.88 -3.33
N ASP A 12 5.60 -14.34 -3.90
CA ASP A 12 6.28 -15.57 -3.51
C ASP A 12 7.79 -15.36 -3.73
N PRO A 13 8.60 -15.30 -2.66
CA PRO A 13 10.04 -15.11 -2.78
C PRO A 13 10.76 -16.22 -3.57
N SER A 14 10.12 -17.39 -3.73
CA SER A 14 10.65 -18.50 -4.53
C SER A 14 10.26 -18.42 -6.02
N SER A 15 9.40 -17.48 -6.39
CA SER A 15 8.96 -17.27 -7.77
C SER A 15 10.07 -16.69 -8.64
N ARG A 16 10.01 -17.01 -9.94
CA ARG A 16 10.91 -16.44 -10.97
C ARG A 16 10.78 -14.92 -11.14
N ALA A 17 9.64 -14.36 -10.77
CA ALA A 17 9.35 -12.94 -10.90
C ALA A 17 9.18 -12.34 -9.51
N LEU A 18 10.13 -11.50 -9.11
CA LEU A 18 10.13 -10.90 -7.77
C LEU A 18 9.54 -9.50 -7.77
N CYS A 19 9.91 -8.66 -8.75
CA CYS A 19 9.54 -7.24 -8.74
C CYS A 19 8.09 -6.98 -9.17
N SER A 20 7.59 -7.67 -10.20
CA SER A 20 6.24 -7.42 -10.71
C SER A 20 5.14 -7.77 -9.70
N PRO A 21 5.22 -8.88 -8.94
CA PRO A 21 4.24 -9.15 -7.89
C PRO A 21 4.22 -8.13 -6.76
N MET A 22 5.29 -7.35 -6.54
CA MET A 22 5.28 -6.31 -5.51
C MET A 22 4.17 -5.29 -5.73
N LEU A 23 3.81 -5.01 -6.98
CA LEU A 23 2.68 -4.15 -7.32
C LEU A 23 1.44 -4.96 -7.68
N LEU A 24 1.58 -5.95 -8.55
CA LEU A 24 0.44 -6.64 -9.14
C LEU A 24 -0.31 -7.53 -8.14
N SER A 25 0.36 -8.03 -7.09
CA SER A 25 -0.31 -8.80 -6.04
C SER A 25 -1.32 -7.97 -5.23
N THR A 26 -1.19 -6.64 -5.23
CA THR A 26 -2.18 -5.73 -4.60
C THR A 26 -3.55 -5.82 -5.29
N PHE A 27 -3.58 -6.21 -6.56
CA PHE A 27 -4.80 -6.30 -7.38
C PHE A 27 -5.40 -7.70 -7.48
N SER A 28 -4.84 -8.69 -6.79
CA SER A 28 -5.33 -10.07 -6.77
C SER A 28 -5.80 -10.47 -5.37
N HIS A 29 -6.83 -11.32 -5.31
CA HIS A 29 -7.44 -11.77 -4.06
C HIS A 29 -7.72 -13.27 -4.10
N PHE A 30 -7.59 -13.94 -2.95
CA PHE A 30 -7.74 -15.41 -2.87
C PHE A 30 -9.21 -15.84 -2.87
N SER A 31 -10.10 -14.97 -2.38
CA SER A 31 -11.55 -15.21 -2.35
C SER A 31 -12.32 -13.90 -2.54
N LEU A 32 -13.59 -14.03 -2.95
CA LEU A 32 -14.50 -12.88 -3.08
C LEU A 32 -14.72 -12.18 -1.73
N PHE A 33 -14.79 -12.93 -0.64
CA PHE A 33 -14.93 -12.35 0.70
C PHE A 33 -13.73 -11.49 1.10
N HIS A 34 -12.50 -11.98 0.85
CA HIS A 34 -11.28 -11.20 1.11
C HIS A 34 -11.26 -9.91 0.28
N MET A 35 -11.64 -9.99 -1.00
CA MET A 35 -11.78 -8.80 -1.84
C MET A 35 -12.83 -7.82 -1.30
N ALA A 36 -14.03 -8.31 -0.95
CA ALA A 36 -15.10 -7.47 -0.42
C ALA A 36 -14.70 -6.78 0.89
N ALA A 37 -14.04 -7.48 1.80
CA ALA A 37 -13.52 -6.91 3.05
C ALA A 37 -12.50 -5.79 2.77
N ASN A 38 -11.54 -6.04 1.87
CA ASN A 38 -10.55 -5.03 1.48
C ASN A 38 -11.20 -3.79 0.87
N MET A 39 -12.14 -3.98 -0.07
CA MET A 39 -12.82 -2.86 -0.72
C MET A 39 -13.70 -2.08 0.23
N TYR A 40 -14.35 -2.76 1.18
CA TYR A 40 -15.13 -2.10 2.23
C TYR A 40 -14.27 -1.19 3.11
N VAL A 41 -13.13 -1.69 3.59
CA VAL A 41 -12.21 -0.88 4.42
C VAL A 41 -11.66 0.28 3.59
N LEU A 42 -11.22 0.03 2.36
CA LEU A 42 -10.72 1.08 1.47
C LEU A 42 -11.77 2.18 1.25
N TRP A 43 -13.01 1.80 0.95
CA TRP A 43 -14.12 2.74 0.77
C TRP A 43 -14.45 3.52 2.05
N SER A 44 -14.39 2.87 3.21
CA SER A 44 -14.68 3.51 4.50
C SER A 44 -13.67 4.63 4.86
N PHE A 45 -12.41 4.48 4.44
CA PHE A 45 -11.34 5.44 4.74
C PHE A 45 -10.95 6.33 3.55
N SER A 46 -11.51 6.11 2.35
CA SER A 46 -11.12 6.84 1.13
C SER A 46 -11.37 8.33 1.24
N SER A 47 -12.53 8.74 1.75
CA SER A 47 -12.86 10.17 1.90
C SER A 47 -11.89 10.88 2.85
N SER A 48 -11.54 10.23 3.96
CA SER A 48 -10.58 10.78 4.94
C SER A 48 -9.19 10.91 4.35
N ILE A 49 -8.65 9.87 3.71
CA ILE A 49 -7.29 9.92 3.17
C ILE A 49 -7.17 10.87 1.97
N VAL A 50 -8.19 10.93 1.10
CA VAL A 50 -8.24 11.88 -0.02
C VAL A 50 -8.38 13.30 0.50
N SER A 51 -9.14 13.55 1.56
CA SER A 51 -9.18 14.87 2.21
C SER A 51 -7.84 15.27 2.83
N LEU A 52 -7.04 14.30 3.29
CA LEU A 52 -5.73 14.56 3.88
C LEU A 52 -4.63 14.81 2.84
N LEU A 53 -4.65 14.10 1.70
CA LEU A 53 -3.54 14.07 0.74
C LEU A 53 -3.91 14.63 -0.65
N GLY A 54 -5.18 14.68 -1.00
CA GLY A 54 -5.64 14.86 -2.38
C GLY A 54 -5.60 13.56 -3.19
N CYS A 55 -6.30 13.54 -4.32
CA CYS A 55 -6.49 12.33 -5.14
C CYS A 55 -5.18 11.80 -5.73
N GLU A 56 -4.36 12.69 -6.29
CA GLU A 56 -3.12 12.33 -6.98
C GLU A 56 -2.09 11.76 -6.01
N GLN A 57 -1.94 12.40 -4.85
CA GLN A 57 -1.04 11.93 -3.80
C GLN A 57 -1.52 10.60 -3.23
N PHE A 58 -2.84 10.45 -3.00
CA PHE A 58 -3.41 9.20 -2.52
C PHE A 58 -3.10 8.02 -3.45
N ILE A 59 -3.30 8.17 -4.76
CA ILE A 59 -2.98 7.11 -5.73
C ILE A 59 -1.49 6.75 -5.68
N ALA A 60 -0.61 7.75 -5.67
CA ALA A 60 0.83 7.52 -5.60
C ALA A 60 1.24 6.78 -4.31
N VAL A 61 0.67 7.17 -3.16
CA VAL A 61 0.90 6.54 -1.86
C VAL A 61 0.37 5.12 -1.84
N TYR A 62 -0.84 4.88 -2.35
CA TYR A 62 -1.47 3.56 -2.35
C TYR A 62 -0.67 2.55 -3.17
N LEU A 63 -0.23 2.94 -4.38
CA LEU A 63 0.60 2.06 -5.22
C LEU A 63 1.99 1.82 -4.60
N SER A 64 2.61 2.86 -4.04
CA SER A 64 3.89 2.73 -3.33
C SER A 64 3.77 1.83 -2.11
N ALA A 65 2.65 1.92 -1.39
CA ALA A 65 2.35 1.10 -0.23
C ALA A 65 2.21 -0.38 -0.59
N GLY A 66 1.57 -0.72 -1.71
CA GLY A 66 1.53 -2.10 -2.22
C GLY A 66 2.93 -2.68 -2.41
N VAL A 67 3.82 -1.89 -3.04
CA VAL A 67 5.22 -2.28 -3.27
C VAL A 67 5.99 -2.44 -1.95
N ILE A 68 5.92 -1.46 -1.06
CA ILE A 68 6.68 -1.45 0.20
C ILE A 68 6.19 -2.54 1.15
N SER A 69 4.88 -2.72 1.31
CA SER A 69 4.32 -3.78 2.15
C SER A 69 4.73 -5.17 1.63
N THR A 70 4.64 -5.41 0.32
CA THR A 70 5.10 -6.67 -0.27
C THR A 70 6.61 -6.87 -0.10
N PHE A 71 7.40 -5.80 -0.21
CA PHE A 71 8.84 -5.88 0.06
C PHE A 71 9.14 -6.31 1.49
N VAL A 72 8.48 -5.69 2.49
CA VAL A 72 8.67 -6.06 3.90
C VAL A 72 8.26 -7.52 4.13
N SER A 73 7.17 -7.98 3.51
CA SER A 73 6.76 -9.38 3.53
C SER A 73 7.84 -10.30 2.95
N TYR A 74 8.43 -9.96 1.80
CA TYR A 74 9.54 -10.74 1.23
C TYR A 74 10.73 -10.84 2.17
N VAL A 75 11.16 -9.73 2.76
CA VAL A 75 12.29 -9.73 3.70
C VAL A 75 11.97 -10.62 4.90
N ALA A 76 10.76 -10.53 5.46
CA ALA A 76 10.34 -11.37 6.59
C ALA A 76 10.28 -12.87 6.23
N LYS A 77 9.74 -13.20 5.06
CA LYS A 77 9.68 -14.58 4.55
C LYS A 77 11.08 -15.16 4.33
N MET A 78 11.99 -14.38 3.74
CA MET A 78 13.39 -14.76 3.57
C MET A 78 14.09 -14.97 4.92
N ALA A 79 13.87 -14.07 5.88
CA ALA A 79 14.49 -14.15 7.21
C ALA A 79 13.97 -15.33 8.06
N THR A 80 12.70 -15.72 7.88
CA THR A 80 12.07 -16.80 8.64
C THR A 80 12.11 -18.16 7.94
N GLY A 81 12.47 -18.21 6.65
CA GLY A 81 12.47 -19.42 5.83
C GLY A 81 11.06 -19.94 5.49
N ARG A 82 10.04 -19.10 5.61
CA ARG A 82 8.62 -19.44 5.38
C ARG A 82 8.13 -18.78 4.10
N PHE A 83 7.95 -19.57 3.05
CA PHE A 83 7.71 -19.09 1.68
C PHE A 83 6.24 -19.20 1.23
N GLU A 84 5.30 -18.95 2.12
CA GLU A 84 3.88 -18.99 1.78
C GLU A 84 3.55 -17.87 0.79
N PRO A 85 2.90 -18.18 -0.33
CA PRO A 85 2.45 -17.17 -1.27
C PRO A 85 1.43 -16.24 -0.62
N SER A 86 1.54 -14.92 -0.86
CA SER A 86 0.56 -13.95 -0.40
C SER A 86 0.13 -13.00 -1.51
N LEU A 87 -1.08 -12.46 -1.38
CA LEU A 87 -1.69 -11.54 -2.33
C LEU A 87 -2.84 -10.80 -1.65
N GLY A 88 -3.16 -9.61 -2.14
CA GLY A 88 -4.23 -8.78 -1.60
C GLY A 88 -3.85 -7.32 -1.47
N ALA A 89 -4.87 -6.47 -1.51
CA ALA A 89 -4.76 -5.03 -1.28
C ALA A 89 -4.45 -4.65 0.18
N SER A 90 -4.46 -5.61 1.11
CA SER A 90 -4.48 -5.34 2.55
C SER A 90 -3.26 -4.57 3.05
N GLY A 91 -2.06 -4.82 2.52
CA GLY A 91 -0.86 -4.03 2.86
C GLY A 91 -0.99 -2.55 2.52
N ALA A 92 -1.52 -2.23 1.33
CA ALA A 92 -1.79 -0.84 0.92
C ALA A 92 -2.94 -0.21 1.72
N ILE A 93 -3.96 -0.99 2.06
CA ILE A 93 -5.07 -0.55 2.91
C ILE A 93 -4.57 -0.27 4.33
N MET A 94 -3.64 -1.07 4.85
CA MET A 94 -3.01 -0.83 6.15
C MET A 94 -2.24 0.48 6.19
N THR A 95 -1.59 0.88 5.09
CA THR A 95 -1.03 2.23 4.96
C THR A 95 -2.11 3.30 5.07
N VAL A 96 -3.22 3.16 4.35
CA VAL A 96 -4.33 4.14 4.38
C VAL A 96 -4.91 4.26 5.79
N LEU A 97 -5.20 3.14 6.42
CA LEU A 97 -5.74 3.09 7.78
C LEU A 97 -4.76 3.73 8.78
N ALA A 98 -3.50 3.32 8.75
CA ALA A 98 -2.49 3.86 9.66
C ALA A 98 -2.25 5.36 9.44
N ALA A 99 -2.23 5.83 8.19
CA ALA A 99 -2.13 7.23 7.83
C ALA A 99 -3.28 8.06 8.42
N VAL A 100 -4.53 7.63 8.21
CA VAL A 100 -5.72 8.32 8.73
C VAL A 100 -5.74 8.28 10.27
N CYS A 101 -5.55 7.12 10.87
CA CYS A 101 -5.56 6.97 12.33
C CYS A 101 -4.42 7.77 13.01
N THR A 102 -3.29 7.95 12.34
CA THR A 102 -2.17 8.78 12.84
C THR A 102 -2.53 10.27 12.81
N LYS A 103 -3.22 10.74 11.76
CA LYS A 103 -3.59 12.16 11.63
C LYS A 103 -4.86 12.52 12.39
N MET A 104 -5.74 11.55 12.64
CA MET A 104 -7.03 11.75 13.29
C MET A 104 -7.21 10.76 14.46
N PRO A 105 -6.31 10.74 15.46
CA PRO A 105 -6.32 9.71 16.49
C PRO A 105 -7.59 9.70 17.36
N GLU A 106 -8.21 10.87 17.55
CA GLU A 106 -9.43 11.02 18.35
C GLU A 106 -10.73 10.70 17.58
N ALA A 107 -10.64 10.46 16.27
CA ALA A 107 -11.80 10.09 15.48
C ALA A 107 -12.44 8.80 16.01
N LYS A 108 -13.76 8.80 16.15
CA LYS A 108 -14.52 7.65 16.63
C LYS A 108 -14.81 6.71 15.47
N LEU A 109 -14.30 5.48 15.58
CA LEU A 109 -14.61 4.38 14.67
C LEU A 109 -15.66 3.48 15.34
N ALA A 110 -16.58 2.94 14.56
CA ALA A 110 -17.60 2.01 14.99
C ALA A 110 -17.34 0.61 14.42
N ILE A 111 -17.78 -0.42 15.13
CA ILE A 111 -17.76 -1.80 14.62
C ILE A 111 -18.94 -1.97 13.66
N ILE A 112 -18.72 -2.62 12.50
CA ILE A 112 -19.63 -2.75 11.35
C ILE A 112 -21.04 -3.29 11.73
N PHE A 113 -21.18 -3.95 12.89
CA PHE A 113 -22.47 -4.48 13.39
C PHE A 113 -22.81 -4.07 14.82
N LEU A 114 -22.00 -3.21 15.42
CA LEU A 114 -22.17 -2.74 16.80
C LEU A 114 -21.88 -1.22 16.85
N PRO A 115 -22.67 -0.39 16.14
CA PRO A 115 -22.38 1.04 15.99
C PRO A 115 -22.46 1.80 17.32
N MET A 116 -23.11 1.23 18.34
CA MET A 116 -23.16 1.76 19.70
C MET A 116 -21.81 1.70 20.41
N PHE A 117 -20.92 0.81 19.98
CA PHE A 117 -19.58 0.67 20.54
C PHE A 117 -18.59 1.37 19.61
N THR A 118 -18.06 2.49 20.10
CA THR A 118 -17.04 3.27 19.40
C THR A 118 -15.72 3.25 20.15
N PHE A 119 -14.63 3.30 19.40
CA PHE A 119 -13.28 3.44 19.92
C PHE A 119 -12.54 4.52 19.14
N THR A 120 -11.46 5.04 19.71
CA THR A 120 -10.64 6.04 19.02
C THR A 120 -9.79 5.38 17.95
N ALA A 121 -9.61 6.06 16.82
CA ALA A 121 -8.77 5.60 15.71
C ALA A 121 -7.32 5.32 16.16
N GLY A 122 -6.81 6.10 17.12
CA GLY A 122 -5.50 5.84 17.73
C GLY A 122 -5.43 4.51 18.48
N ASN A 123 -6.49 4.14 19.22
CA ASN A 123 -6.54 2.84 19.90
C ASN A 123 -6.72 1.70 18.89
N ALA A 124 -7.49 1.92 17.82
CA ALA A 124 -7.62 0.98 16.72
C ALA A 124 -6.25 0.65 16.11
N LEU A 125 -5.47 1.68 15.79
CA LEU A 125 -4.15 1.54 15.20
C LEU A 125 -3.19 0.76 16.12
N LYS A 126 -3.17 1.10 17.42
CA LYS A 126 -2.36 0.36 18.41
C LYS A 126 -2.77 -1.11 18.48
N ALA A 127 -4.07 -1.40 18.50
CA ALA A 127 -4.58 -2.76 18.54
C ALA A 127 -4.20 -3.56 17.30
N ILE A 128 -4.32 -2.97 16.10
CA ILE A 128 -3.94 -3.63 14.84
C ILE A 128 -2.43 -3.90 14.81
N ILE A 129 -1.60 -2.91 15.14
CA ILE A 129 -0.13 -3.10 15.20
C ILE A 129 0.23 -4.20 16.20
N ALA A 130 -0.39 -4.21 17.38
CA ALA A 130 -0.15 -5.25 18.38
C ALA A 130 -0.57 -6.63 17.87
N PHE A 131 -1.72 -6.74 17.21
CA PHE A 131 -2.22 -7.99 16.65
C PHE A 131 -1.30 -8.52 15.54
N ASP A 132 -0.88 -7.69 14.58
CA ASP A 132 0.02 -8.13 13.50
C ASP A 132 1.42 -8.42 14.04
N THR A 133 1.90 -7.68 15.05
CA THR A 133 3.19 -7.99 15.71
C THR A 133 3.14 -9.34 16.41
N ALA A 134 2.06 -9.62 17.16
CA ALA A 134 1.85 -10.91 17.79
C ALA A 134 1.73 -12.02 16.75
N GLY A 135 0.97 -11.80 15.67
CA GLY A 135 0.81 -12.76 14.59
C GLY A 135 2.12 -13.08 13.88
N LEU A 136 2.96 -12.07 13.65
CA LEU A 136 4.30 -12.26 13.09
C LEU A 136 5.21 -13.03 14.05
N ALA A 137 5.26 -12.65 15.32
CA ALA A 137 6.10 -13.27 16.34
C ALA A 137 5.70 -14.72 16.65
N LEU A 138 4.40 -15.00 16.74
CA LEU A 138 3.84 -16.32 17.00
C LEU A 138 3.70 -17.18 15.74
N GLY A 139 3.93 -16.60 14.56
CA GLY A 139 3.94 -17.34 13.30
C GLY A 139 2.57 -17.72 12.77
N TRP A 140 1.55 -16.90 13.01
CA TRP A 140 0.21 -17.09 12.44
C TRP A 140 0.25 -16.95 10.91
N ARG A 141 -0.55 -17.77 10.22
CA ARG A 141 -0.53 -17.91 8.75
C ARG A 141 -1.81 -17.43 8.08
N LEU A 142 -2.77 -16.93 8.86
CA LEU A 142 -4.06 -16.48 8.34
C LEU A 142 -3.93 -15.17 7.54
N PHE A 143 -3.02 -14.29 7.93
CA PHE A 143 -2.76 -13.01 7.29
C PHE A 143 -1.28 -12.81 7.01
N ASP A 144 -0.97 -11.96 6.03
CA ASP A 144 0.41 -11.50 5.81
C ASP A 144 0.75 -10.38 6.78
N HIS A 145 1.02 -10.77 8.03
CA HIS A 145 1.28 -9.85 9.14
C HIS A 145 2.48 -8.93 8.87
N ALA A 146 3.51 -9.43 8.18
CA ALA A 146 4.67 -8.63 7.81
C ALA A 146 4.30 -7.55 6.77
N ALA A 147 3.49 -7.88 5.76
CA ALA A 147 2.98 -6.89 4.82
C ALA A 147 2.13 -5.83 5.53
N HIS A 148 1.26 -6.24 6.45
CA HIS A 148 0.42 -5.31 7.22
C HIS A 148 1.24 -4.33 8.07
N LEU A 149 2.23 -4.83 8.82
CA LEU A 149 3.13 -3.99 9.61
C LEU A 149 3.95 -3.06 8.72
N GLY A 150 4.52 -3.57 7.63
CA GLY A 150 5.27 -2.75 6.67
C GLY A 150 4.43 -1.63 6.07
N GLY A 151 3.19 -1.95 5.69
CA GLY A 151 2.20 -0.97 5.22
C GLY A 151 1.84 0.06 6.28
N ALA A 152 1.54 -0.37 7.51
CA ALA A 152 1.17 0.51 8.61
C ALA A 152 2.31 1.49 8.94
N LEU A 153 3.53 0.98 9.11
CA LEU A 153 4.72 1.80 9.37
C LEU A 153 4.98 2.80 8.24
N PHE A 154 4.85 2.37 6.98
CA PHE A 154 4.97 3.27 5.83
C PHE A 154 3.92 4.38 5.87
N GLY A 155 2.66 4.06 6.18
CA GLY A 155 1.58 5.04 6.29
C GLY A 155 1.83 6.08 7.37
N MET A 156 2.21 5.63 8.57
CA MET A 156 2.57 6.50 9.70
C MET A 156 3.73 7.43 9.33
N TRP A 157 4.81 6.86 8.77
CA TRP A 157 5.97 7.62 8.34
C TRP A 157 5.61 8.63 7.24
N TYR A 158 4.81 8.24 6.26
CA TYR A 158 4.48 9.08 5.12
C TYR A 158 3.72 10.33 5.53
N VAL A 159 2.69 10.19 6.37
CA VAL A 159 1.91 11.35 6.82
C VAL A 159 2.67 12.22 7.83
N THR A 160 3.65 11.66 8.53
CA THR A 160 4.47 12.41 9.50
C THR A 160 5.60 13.16 8.81
N TYR A 161 6.26 12.54 7.82
CA TYR A 161 7.47 13.07 7.19
C TYR A 161 7.40 13.02 5.66
N GLY A 162 6.94 11.91 5.08
CA GLY A 162 6.96 11.69 3.62
C GLY A 162 6.23 12.74 2.79
N HIS A 163 5.11 13.29 3.28
CA HIS A 163 4.39 14.37 2.59
C HIS A 163 5.28 15.62 2.44
N GLU A 164 5.93 16.07 3.52
CA GLU A 164 6.82 17.24 3.49
C GLU A 164 8.08 16.96 2.67
N LEU A 165 8.72 15.81 2.90
CA LEU A 165 9.99 15.47 2.28
C LEU A 165 9.87 15.20 0.78
N ILE A 166 8.86 14.45 0.36
CA ILE A 166 8.72 13.96 -1.02
C ILE A 166 7.72 14.81 -1.79
N TRP A 167 6.49 14.93 -1.27
CA TRP A 167 5.41 15.49 -2.06
C TRP A 167 5.54 17.00 -2.26
N LYS A 168 5.87 17.76 -1.21
CA LYS A 168 6.07 19.22 -1.36
C LYS A 168 7.31 19.54 -2.19
N ASN A 169 8.34 18.71 -2.14
CA ASN A 169 9.58 18.90 -2.92
C ASN A 169 9.55 18.23 -4.31
N ARG A 170 8.37 17.88 -4.84
CA ARG A 170 8.26 17.15 -6.12
C ARG A 170 8.51 18.01 -7.37
N GLU A 171 8.44 19.34 -7.25
CA GLU A 171 8.53 20.23 -8.42
C GLU A 171 9.78 20.06 -9.27
N PRO A 172 11.01 19.93 -8.71
CA PRO A 172 12.20 19.71 -9.51
C PRO A 172 12.14 18.42 -10.32
N LEU A 173 11.61 17.34 -9.72
CA LEU A 173 11.42 16.05 -10.39
C LEU A 173 10.40 16.15 -11.52
N VAL A 174 9.29 16.84 -11.27
CA VAL A 174 8.22 17.06 -12.27
C VAL A 174 8.76 17.90 -13.43
N LYS A 175 9.52 18.98 -13.15
CA LYS A 175 10.17 19.81 -14.17
C LYS A 175 11.15 18.99 -15.01
N ALA A 176 12.04 18.22 -14.36
CA ALA A 176 12.98 17.34 -15.06
C ALA A 176 12.27 16.31 -15.96
N TRP A 177 11.17 15.72 -15.49
CA TRP A 177 10.35 14.81 -16.29
C TRP A 177 9.71 15.49 -17.51
N HIS A 178 9.16 16.69 -17.32
CA HIS A 178 8.59 17.46 -18.43
C HIS A 178 9.65 17.79 -19.48
N GLU A 179 10.83 18.26 -19.06
CA GLU A 179 11.95 18.57 -19.96
C GLU A 179 12.41 17.36 -20.77
N MET A 180 12.50 16.18 -20.15
CA MET A 180 12.87 14.95 -20.86
C MET A 180 11.84 14.57 -21.94
N ARG A 181 10.54 14.72 -21.64
CA ARG A 181 9.47 14.39 -22.59
C ARG A 181 9.35 15.39 -23.73
N THR A 182 9.61 16.67 -23.48
CA THR A 182 9.56 17.71 -24.52
C THR A 182 10.82 17.72 -25.39
N LYS A 183 12.00 17.39 -24.85
CA LYS A 183 13.23 17.23 -25.66
C LYS A 183 13.12 16.13 -26.72
N ASN A 184 12.43 15.04 -26.42
CA ASN A 184 12.26 13.94 -27.37
C ASN A 184 11.22 14.23 -28.48
N THR A 185 10.34 15.21 -28.30
CA THR A 185 9.35 15.62 -29.32
C THR A 185 9.89 16.68 -30.28
N GLY A 186 10.91 17.47 -29.88
CA GLY A 186 11.51 18.52 -30.72
C GLY A 186 12.52 18.03 -31.78
N LYS A 187 13.01 16.78 -31.72
CA LYS A 187 14.00 16.24 -32.68
C LYS A 187 13.40 15.64 -33.97
N GLY A 188 12.07 15.61 -34.13
CA GLY A 188 11.40 14.98 -35.28
C GLY A 188 10.86 15.93 -36.37
N GLY A 189 10.98 17.26 -36.21
CA GLY A 189 10.26 18.23 -37.06
C GLY A 189 11.10 19.11 -37.99
N GLY A 190 12.42 18.91 -38.08
CA GLY A 190 13.30 19.77 -38.86
C GLY A 190 13.81 19.10 -40.13
N GLY A 191 13.02 19.09 -41.20
CA GLY A 191 13.53 18.60 -42.49
C GLY A 191 12.52 18.52 -43.63
N ARG A 192 12.16 19.68 -44.22
CA ARG A 192 12.12 19.94 -45.68
C ARG A 192 11.41 21.25 -45.99
N SER A 193 12.21 22.28 -46.24
CA SER A 193 11.87 23.40 -47.09
C SER A 193 13.11 23.72 -47.92
N ASN A 194 13.15 23.21 -49.15
CA ASN A 194 13.74 23.79 -50.36
C ASN A 194 13.58 22.77 -51.49
#